data_AF-A0A1B8B6J1-F1
#
_entry.id   AF-A0A1B8B6J1-F1
#
_cell.length_a   1.000
_cell.length_b   1.000
_cell.length_c   1.000
_cell.angle_alpha   90.00
_cell.angle_beta   90.00
_cell.angle_gamma   90.00
#
_symmetry.space_group_name_H-M   'P 1'
#
loop_
_entity.id
_entity.type
_entity.pdbx_description
1 polymer ?
#
loop_
_entity_poly.entity_id
_entity_poly.type
_entity_poly.pdbx_seq_one_letter_code
_entity_poly.pdbx_strand_id
1 'polypeptide(L)'
;MVNKPGVEWFLSKANLNPPPRLSRLTIPADQDFLHSDPPNRDTAHNLLVQARKCSPNYKPPESQAWHHLRTRSQKAALCNDLNWTFTKHEIATVFDKLLSQSTLPPAGVAQAVLMRARLSSMDELWGHLLDESLERRLRNKQLSSDFIEFEATTIRMTWLDKVVSIDNINYIHLVCQMKVSQVVLDRALDIALSKPSLGVMKLLLTFGAVASSYVETIDIHIQARNMEFIELLLSAPNSMGVDTWEECLRREILRATNGGTISVSFLLLLLANRLELVSPSLLLSTLRLENHQATAIVMAYSRSTQMFFNIRHQAFELVSCYQSNNKRRAFFSLLSDCELVEDSLLARKEVFEGVKARDIPLVKLLVGAGVTVDEPSYNALQWAVSQMDFEMIKILARGTIACFPNHALAPTP
;
A
#
# COMPACT_ATOMS: atom_id res chain seq x y z
N MET A 1 1.08 28.97 25.43
CA MET A 1 0.41 27.86 24.70
C MET A 1 0.37 28.24 23.23
N VAL A 2 1.41 27.87 22.48
CA VAL A 2 1.51 28.18 21.05
C VAL A 2 0.72 27.10 20.31
N ASN A 3 -0.27 27.51 19.48
CA ASN A 3 -1.01 26.60 18.62
C ASN A 3 -0.02 25.82 17.77
N LYS A 4 0.05 24.50 17.95
CA LYS A 4 0.84 23.64 17.06
C LYS A 4 0.34 23.88 15.63
N PRO A 5 1.22 24.20 14.67
CA PRO A 5 0.81 24.36 13.29
C PRO A 5 0.19 23.05 12.80
N GLY A 6 -1.06 23.11 12.32
CA GLY A 6 -1.76 21.96 11.77
C GLY A 6 -1.19 21.53 10.41
N VAL A 7 -1.53 20.32 9.96
CA VAL A 7 -1.17 19.76 8.65
C VAL A 7 -1.35 20.78 7.52
N GLU A 8 -2.50 21.46 7.52
CA GLU A 8 -2.87 22.48 6.51
C GLU A 8 -1.90 23.66 6.47
N TRP A 9 -1.36 24.08 7.62
CA TRP A 9 -0.42 25.18 7.69
C TRP A 9 0.89 24.81 6.96
N PHE A 10 1.48 23.64 7.25
CA PHE A 10 2.72 23.20 6.62
C PHE A 10 2.54 23.01 5.11
N LEU A 11 1.44 22.38 4.70
CA LEU A 11 1.14 22.18 3.29
C LEU A 11 0.93 23.52 2.56
N SER A 12 0.25 24.49 3.18
CA SER A 12 0.05 25.82 2.58
C SER A 12 1.37 26.56 2.35
N LYS A 13 2.37 26.40 3.22
CA LYS A 13 3.73 26.96 3.04
C LYS A 13 4.48 26.38 1.84
N ALA A 14 4.01 25.25 1.32
CA ALA A 14 4.53 24.58 0.14
C ALA A 14 3.59 24.66 -1.08
N ASN A 15 2.52 25.48 -1.00
CA ASN A 15 1.45 25.55 -2.00
C ASN A 15 0.79 24.18 -2.26
N LEU A 16 0.63 23.39 -1.21
CA LEU A 16 0.00 22.07 -1.23
C LEU A 16 -1.32 22.09 -0.45
N ASN A 17 -2.21 21.18 -0.82
CA ASN A 17 -3.45 20.89 -0.10
C ASN A 17 -3.41 19.45 0.39
N PRO A 18 -4.06 19.13 1.53
CA PRO A 18 -4.18 17.75 1.97
C PRO A 18 -4.94 16.92 0.91
N PRO A 19 -4.52 15.66 0.65
CA PRO A 19 -5.23 14.80 -0.29
C PRO A 19 -6.59 14.39 0.27
N PRO A 20 -7.56 14.01 -0.59
CA PRO A 20 -8.84 13.48 -0.15
C PRO A 20 -8.62 12.21 0.68
N ARG A 21 -9.48 12.01 1.69
CA ARG A 21 -9.43 10.78 2.50
C ARG A 21 -9.82 9.59 1.63
N LEU A 22 -8.95 8.59 1.58
CA LEU A 22 -9.20 7.36 0.84
C LEU A 22 -10.26 6.51 1.55
N SER A 23 -11.19 5.97 0.76
CA SER A 23 -12.16 5.00 1.25
C SER A 23 -11.50 3.63 1.32
N ARG A 24 -11.60 2.96 2.47
CA ARG A 24 -11.07 1.60 2.60
C ARG A 24 -11.85 0.64 1.72
N LEU A 25 -11.12 -0.23 1.02
CA LEU A 25 -11.73 -1.34 0.30
C LEU A 25 -12.44 -2.25 1.30
N THR A 26 -13.66 -2.64 0.95
CA THR A 26 -14.47 -3.60 1.71
C THR A 26 -14.65 -4.85 0.85
N ILE A 27 -14.74 -5.99 1.52
CA ILE A 27 -15.04 -7.26 0.83
C ILE A 27 -16.40 -7.09 0.16
N PRO A 28 -16.51 -7.32 -1.16
CA PRO A 28 -17.78 -7.24 -1.86
C PRO A 28 -18.76 -8.27 -1.28
N ALA A 29 -20.05 -7.95 -1.32
CA ALA A 29 -21.08 -8.93 -0.98
C ALA A 29 -21.05 -10.09 -1.98
N ASP A 30 -21.34 -11.30 -1.51
CA ASP A 30 -21.47 -12.47 -2.37
C ASP A 30 -22.43 -12.16 -3.52
N GLN A 31 -21.97 -12.39 -4.75
CA GLN A 31 -22.78 -12.14 -5.93
C GLN A 31 -23.45 -13.44 -6.35
N ASP A 32 -24.78 -13.41 -6.36
CA ASP A 32 -25.55 -14.42 -7.06
C ASP A 32 -25.54 -14.09 -8.56
N PHE A 33 -24.87 -14.94 -9.34
CA PHE A 33 -24.88 -14.89 -10.80
C PHE A 33 -26.09 -15.61 -11.38
N LEU A 34 -27.18 -15.70 -10.63
CA LEU A 34 -28.44 -16.32 -11.02
C LEU A 34 -28.25 -17.80 -11.37
N HIS A 35 -27.52 -18.52 -10.52
CA HIS A 35 -27.21 -19.94 -10.73
C HIS A 35 -28.45 -20.85 -10.73
N SER A 36 -29.53 -20.40 -10.09
CA SER A 36 -30.81 -21.11 -10.03
C SER A 36 -31.70 -20.87 -11.25
N ASP A 37 -31.36 -19.91 -12.11
CA ASP A 37 -32.12 -19.65 -13.33
C ASP A 37 -32.13 -20.89 -14.23
N PRO A 38 -33.29 -21.30 -14.77
CA PRO A 38 -33.41 -22.47 -15.64
C PRO A 38 -32.33 -22.58 -16.73
N PRO A 39 -32.02 -21.52 -17.52
CA PRO A 39 -30.99 -21.64 -18.56
C PRO A 39 -29.61 -21.97 -18.00
N ASN A 40 -29.21 -21.37 -16.86
CA ASN A 40 -27.91 -21.61 -16.25
C ASN A 40 -27.83 -23.00 -15.64
N ARG A 41 -28.88 -23.37 -14.89
CA ARG A 41 -28.98 -24.66 -14.20
C ARG A 41 -29.03 -25.84 -15.17
N ASP A 42 -29.81 -25.71 -16.24
CA ASP A 42 -30.00 -26.78 -17.23
C ASP A 42 -28.75 -26.92 -18.10
N THR A 43 -28.09 -25.82 -18.47
CA THR A 43 -26.80 -25.84 -19.17
C THR A 43 -25.71 -26.50 -18.31
N ALA A 44 -25.58 -26.11 -17.04
CA ALA A 44 -24.63 -26.70 -16.09
C ALA A 44 -24.88 -28.21 -15.91
N HIS A 45 -26.14 -28.62 -15.80
CA HIS A 45 -26.51 -30.02 -15.69
C HIS A 45 -26.14 -30.81 -16.95
N ASN A 46 -26.47 -30.28 -18.14
CA ASN A 46 -26.13 -30.93 -19.40
C ASN A 46 -24.61 -31.09 -19.59
N LEU A 47 -23.81 -30.10 -19.17
CA LEU A 47 -22.35 -30.19 -19.19
C LEU A 47 -21.83 -31.32 -18.30
N LEU A 48 -22.39 -31.49 -17.10
CA LEU A 48 -22.04 -32.56 -16.17
C LEU A 48 -22.46 -33.94 -16.69
N VAL A 49 -23.68 -34.05 -17.26
CA VAL A 49 -24.16 -35.29 -17.90
C VAL A 49 -23.27 -35.68 -19.08
N GLN A 50 -22.91 -34.72 -19.94
CA GLN A 50 -22.01 -34.95 -21.06
C GLN A 50 -20.62 -35.38 -20.59
N ALA A 51 -20.04 -34.71 -19.60
CA ALA A 51 -18.73 -35.07 -19.07
C ALA A 51 -18.71 -36.49 -18.49
N ARG A 52 -19.76 -36.88 -17.76
CA ARG A 52 -19.91 -38.27 -17.28
C ARG A 52 -20.01 -39.26 -18.43
N LYS A 53 -20.86 -39.01 -19.43
CA LYS A 53 -21.04 -39.92 -20.59
C LYS A 53 -19.77 -40.07 -21.42
N CYS A 54 -18.94 -39.03 -21.50
CA CYS A 54 -17.66 -39.04 -22.19
C CYS A 54 -16.51 -39.61 -21.35
N SER A 55 -16.72 -39.94 -20.06
CA SER A 55 -15.67 -40.50 -19.23
C SER A 55 -15.32 -41.93 -19.66
N PRO A 56 -14.03 -42.32 -19.66
CA PRO A 56 -13.61 -43.64 -20.14
C PRO A 56 -14.17 -44.80 -19.31
N ASN A 57 -14.53 -44.52 -18.05
CA ASN A 57 -15.07 -45.49 -17.10
C ASN A 57 -16.60 -45.57 -17.12
N TYR A 58 -17.27 -44.73 -17.92
CA TYR A 58 -18.72 -44.72 -17.98
C TYR A 58 -19.27 -45.97 -18.68
N LYS A 59 -20.18 -46.65 -17.98
CA LYS A 59 -20.99 -47.73 -18.54
C LYS A 59 -22.46 -47.32 -18.45
N PRO A 60 -23.20 -47.27 -19.58
CA PRO A 60 -24.63 -47.01 -19.58
C PRO A 60 -25.35 -47.87 -18.53
N PRO A 61 -26.36 -47.33 -17.81
CA PRO A 61 -27.08 -48.08 -16.78
C PRO A 61 -27.60 -49.44 -17.27
N GLU A 62 -27.98 -49.52 -18.55
CA GLU A 62 -28.50 -50.72 -19.21
C GLU A 62 -27.43 -51.80 -19.45
N SER A 63 -26.16 -51.40 -19.58
CA SER A 63 -25.03 -52.31 -19.83
C SER A 63 -24.30 -52.74 -18.54
N GLN A 64 -24.78 -52.33 -17.38
CA GLN A 64 -24.21 -52.73 -16.08
C GLN A 64 -24.76 -54.11 -15.67
N ALA A 65 -23.90 -55.03 -15.22
CA ALA A 65 -24.34 -56.36 -14.77
C ALA A 65 -25.43 -56.30 -13.66
N TRP A 66 -25.35 -55.29 -12.79
CA TRP A 66 -26.33 -55.01 -11.74
C TRP A 66 -27.69 -54.52 -12.25
N HIS A 67 -27.81 -54.15 -13.53
CA HIS A 67 -29.06 -53.69 -14.13
C HIS A 67 -30.15 -54.76 -14.05
N HIS A 68 -29.81 -56.03 -14.29
CA HIS A 68 -30.78 -57.14 -14.26
C HIS A 68 -31.36 -57.39 -12.86
N LEU A 69 -30.63 -57.02 -11.81
CA LEU A 69 -31.01 -57.19 -10.41
C LEU A 69 -31.85 -56.03 -9.83
N ARG A 70 -31.99 -54.92 -10.57
CA ARG A 70 -32.72 -53.72 -10.12
C ARG A 70 -34.21 -53.77 -10.45
N THR A 71 -35.03 -53.17 -9.58
CA THR A 71 -36.47 -53.04 -9.80
C THR A 71 -36.79 -52.06 -10.94
N ARG A 72 -38.00 -52.14 -11.51
CA ARG A 72 -38.42 -51.26 -12.62
C ARG A 72 -38.34 -49.76 -12.27
N SER A 73 -38.66 -49.41 -11.02
CA SER A 73 -38.53 -48.02 -10.53
C SER A 73 -37.09 -47.57 -10.38
N GLN A 74 -36.18 -48.44 -9.90
CA GLN A 74 -34.75 -48.14 -9.80
C GLN A 74 -34.09 -48.01 -11.18
N LYS A 75 -34.51 -48.83 -12.15
CA LYS A 75 -34.07 -48.72 -13.56
C LYS A 75 -34.47 -47.38 -14.15
N ALA A 76 -35.75 -47.01 -14.03
CA ALA A 76 -36.26 -45.73 -14.52
C ALA A 76 -35.58 -44.52 -13.86
N ALA A 77 -35.27 -44.61 -12.56
CA ALA A 77 -34.57 -43.55 -11.84
C ALA A 77 -33.11 -43.37 -12.29
N LEU A 78 -32.40 -44.45 -12.63
CA LEU A 78 -31.01 -44.41 -13.09
C LEU A 78 -30.86 -43.99 -14.54
N CYS A 79 -31.85 -44.30 -15.39
CA CYS A 79 -31.90 -43.83 -16.77
C CYS A 79 -32.38 -42.37 -16.88
N ASN A 80 -32.89 -41.77 -15.79
CA ASN A 80 -33.26 -40.36 -15.77
C ASN A 80 -32.06 -39.49 -15.38
N ASP A 81 -31.43 -38.91 -16.39
CA ASP A 81 -30.26 -38.02 -16.24
C ASP A 81 -30.54 -36.86 -15.28
N LEU A 82 -31.79 -36.38 -15.19
CA LEU A 82 -32.18 -35.26 -14.30
C LEU A 82 -31.96 -35.55 -12.81
N ASN A 83 -31.96 -36.82 -12.43
CA ASN A 83 -31.78 -37.25 -11.03
C ASN A 83 -30.32 -37.58 -10.70
N TRP A 84 -29.40 -37.38 -11.64
CA TRP A 84 -28.00 -37.72 -11.42
C TRP A 84 -27.33 -36.77 -10.43
N THR A 85 -26.66 -37.36 -9.43
CA THR A 85 -25.72 -36.67 -8.53
C THR A 85 -24.31 -36.79 -9.07
N PHE A 86 -23.50 -35.74 -8.98
CA PHE A 86 -22.13 -35.68 -9.50
C PHE A 86 -21.09 -35.68 -8.38
N THR A 87 -19.95 -36.32 -8.63
CA THR A 87 -18.81 -36.32 -7.70
C THR A 87 -18.07 -34.98 -7.77
N LYS A 88 -17.27 -34.67 -6.74
CA LYS A 88 -16.46 -33.45 -6.76
C LYS A 88 -15.43 -33.46 -7.90
N HIS A 89 -14.89 -34.63 -8.24
CA HIS A 89 -13.97 -34.81 -9.37
C HIS A 89 -14.62 -34.48 -10.72
N GLU A 90 -15.86 -34.93 -10.96
CA GLU A 90 -16.59 -34.61 -12.18
C GLU A 90 -16.87 -33.10 -12.30
N ILE A 91 -17.26 -32.48 -11.17
CA ILE A 91 -17.47 -31.03 -11.11
C ILE A 91 -16.17 -30.28 -11.40
N ALA A 92 -15.05 -30.70 -10.81
CA ALA A 92 -13.74 -30.10 -11.03
C ALA A 92 -13.30 -30.22 -12.49
N THR A 93 -13.52 -31.37 -13.12
CA THR A 93 -13.18 -31.62 -14.52
C THR A 93 -14.02 -30.77 -15.47
N VAL A 94 -15.33 -30.66 -15.21
CA VAL A 94 -16.21 -29.76 -15.97
C VAL A 94 -15.78 -28.32 -15.81
N PHE A 95 -15.49 -27.89 -14.58
CA PHE A 95 -15.05 -26.53 -14.31
C PHE A 95 -13.72 -26.19 -14.99
N ASP A 96 -12.72 -27.08 -14.94
CA ASP A 96 -11.44 -26.88 -15.65
C ASP A 96 -11.62 -26.83 -17.16
N LYS A 97 -12.48 -27.71 -17.70
CA LYS A 97 -12.82 -27.71 -19.12
C LYS A 97 -13.53 -26.42 -19.53
N LEU A 98 -14.44 -25.89 -18.71
CA LEU A 98 -15.11 -24.62 -18.93
C LEU A 98 -14.11 -23.46 -18.99
N LEU A 99 -13.16 -23.41 -18.07
CA LEU A 99 -12.12 -22.37 -18.05
C LEU A 99 -11.11 -22.48 -19.20
N SER A 100 -11.07 -23.62 -19.87
CA SER A 100 -10.19 -23.85 -21.03
C SER A 100 -10.87 -23.57 -22.37
N GLN A 101 -12.14 -23.14 -22.37
CA GLN A 101 -12.84 -22.73 -23.59
C GLN A 101 -12.37 -21.34 -24.07
N SER A 102 -12.38 -21.11 -25.39
CA SER A 102 -12.01 -19.82 -25.98
C SER A 102 -12.97 -18.69 -25.58
N THR A 103 -14.24 -19.02 -25.38
CA THR A 103 -15.27 -18.11 -24.90
C THR A 103 -15.88 -18.68 -23.62
N LEU A 104 -15.70 -17.96 -22.50
CA LEU A 104 -16.29 -18.37 -21.23
C LEU A 104 -17.81 -18.23 -21.28
N PRO A 105 -18.58 -19.23 -20.81
CA PRO A 105 -20.02 -19.08 -20.67
C PRO A 105 -20.37 -18.01 -19.61
N PRO A 106 -21.65 -17.67 -19.42
CA PRO A 106 -22.05 -16.79 -18.32
C PRO A 106 -21.59 -17.34 -16.96
N ALA A 107 -21.13 -16.46 -16.06
CA ALA A 107 -20.68 -16.84 -14.73
C ALA A 107 -21.76 -17.62 -13.92
N GLY A 108 -23.04 -17.39 -14.22
CA GLY A 108 -24.15 -18.15 -13.65
C GLY A 108 -24.12 -19.65 -13.98
N VAL A 109 -23.65 -20.04 -15.17
CA VAL A 109 -23.44 -21.45 -15.55
C VAL A 109 -22.33 -22.06 -14.71
N ALA A 110 -21.21 -21.34 -14.57
CA ALA A 110 -20.08 -21.78 -13.74
C ALA A 110 -20.47 -21.90 -12.27
N GLN A 111 -21.20 -20.92 -11.71
CA GLN A 111 -21.73 -20.99 -10.36
C GLN A 111 -22.71 -22.16 -10.21
N ALA A 112 -23.59 -22.40 -11.19
CA ALA A 112 -24.51 -23.53 -11.17
C ALA A 112 -23.80 -24.89 -11.19
N VAL A 113 -22.65 -25.01 -11.87
CA VAL A 113 -21.79 -26.21 -11.81
C VAL A 113 -21.21 -26.37 -10.39
N LEU A 114 -20.64 -25.30 -9.82
CA LEU A 114 -20.01 -25.34 -8.49
C LEU A 114 -21.02 -25.66 -7.37
N MET A 115 -22.24 -25.13 -7.45
CA MET A 115 -23.31 -25.34 -6.46
C MET A 115 -23.88 -26.76 -6.45
N ARG A 116 -23.49 -27.65 -7.38
CA ARG A 116 -23.89 -29.08 -7.36
C ARG A 116 -23.19 -29.89 -6.29
N ALA A 117 -22.10 -29.39 -5.71
CA ALA A 117 -21.44 -29.99 -4.56
C ALA A 117 -21.35 -29.02 -3.39
N ARG A 118 -21.23 -29.58 -2.18
CA ARG A 118 -20.85 -28.81 -0.99
C ARG A 118 -19.33 -28.67 -0.98
N LEU A 119 -18.85 -27.47 -1.24
CA LEU A 119 -17.42 -27.13 -1.30
C LEU A 119 -17.05 -26.24 -0.12
N SER A 120 -15.90 -26.50 0.52
CA SER A 120 -15.36 -25.61 1.55
C SER A 120 -14.46 -24.52 0.96
N SER A 121 -13.77 -24.82 -0.13
CA SER A 121 -12.91 -23.89 -0.87
C SER A 121 -12.72 -24.32 -2.33
N MET A 122 -12.19 -23.43 -3.16
CA MET A 122 -11.75 -23.77 -4.51
C MET A 122 -10.51 -24.67 -4.50
N ASP A 123 -9.62 -24.54 -3.51
CA ASP A 123 -8.46 -25.41 -3.35
C ASP A 123 -8.88 -26.87 -3.11
N GLU A 124 -9.97 -27.10 -2.37
CA GLU A 124 -10.55 -28.44 -2.20
C GLU A 124 -10.96 -29.04 -3.55
N LEU A 125 -11.67 -28.25 -4.38
CA LEU A 125 -12.12 -28.71 -5.69
C LEU A 125 -10.94 -28.97 -6.64
N TRP A 126 -9.88 -28.16 -6.55
CA TRP A 126 -8.65 -28.38 -7.30
C TRP A 126 -7.96 -29.69 -6.91
N GLY A 127 -7.88 -30.01 -5.61
CA GLY A 127 -7.36 -31.31 -5.15
C GLY A 127 -8.14 -32.49 -5.75
N HIS A 128 -9.47 -32.35 -5.84
CA HIS A 128 -10.31 -33.36 -6.49
C HIS A 128 -10.10 -33.48 -8.01
N LEU A 129 -9.63 -32.43 -8.70
CA LEU A 129 -9.24 -32.53 -10.11
C LEU A 129 -8.03 -33.46 -10.27
N LEU A 130 -7.06 -33.35 -9.37
CA LEU A 130 -5.80 -34.07 -9.42
C LEU A 130 -5.92 -35.52 -8.96
N ASP A 131 -6.83 -35.82 -8.02
CA ASP A 131 -7.10 -37.16 -7.54
C ASP A 131 -8.60 -37.51 -7.44
N GLU A 132 -9.06 -38.37 -8.35
CA GLU A 132 -10.41 -38.93 -8.36
C GLU A 132 -10.73 -39.74 -7.08
N SER A 133 -9.72 -40.36 -6.46
CA SER A 133 -9.90 -41.19 -5.27
C SER A 133 -10.01 -40.39 -3.96
N LEU A 134 -9.73 -39.08 -3.99
CA LEU A 134 -9.62 -38.22 -2.82
C LEU A 134 -10.91 -38.20 -2.00
N GLU A 135 -12.07 -38.19 -2.68
CA GLU A 135 -13.38 -38.20 -2.03
C GLU A 135 -13.65 -39.50 -1.24
N ARG A 136 -13.03 -40.62 -1.64
CA ARG A 136 -13.08 -41.89 -0.91
C ARG A 136 -12.09 -41.89 0.26
N ARG A 137 -10.88 -41.37 0.05
CA ARG A 137 -9.83 -41.29 1.10
C ARG A 137 -10.25 -40.41 2.28
N LEU A 138 -10.87 -39.26 2.00
CA LEU A 138 -11.39 -38.35 3.03
C LEU A 138 -12.56 -38.95 3.83
N ARG A 139 -13.48 -39.65 3.15
CA ARG A 139 -14.58 -40.36 3.82
C ARG A 139 -14.07 -41.47 4.76
N ASN A 140 -12.97 -42.11 4.39
CA ASN A 140 -12.35 -43.18 5.18
C ASN A 140 -11.44 -42.64 6.31
N LYS A 141 -11.44 -41.32 6.60
CA LYS A 141 -10.60 -40.64 7.61
C LYS A 141 -9.09 -40.87 7.44
N GLN A 142 -8.64 -41.22 6.23
CA GLN A 142 -7.22 -41.48 5.98
C GLN A 142 -6.40 -40.21 5.79
N LEU A 143 -7.05 -39.06 5.56
CA LEU A 143 -6.40 -37.76 5.34
C LEU A 143 -7.18 -36.65 6.06
N SER A 144 -6.47 -35.66 6.60
CA SER A 144 -7.04 -34.42 7.13
C SER A 144 -7.26 -33.39 6.01
N SER A 145 -8.09 -32.37 6.26
CA SER A 145 -8.27 -31.23 5.34
C SER A 145 -6.95 -30.50 5.05
N ASP A 146 -6.06 -30.47 6.03
CA ASP A 146 -4.78 -29.74 5.97
C ASP A 146 -3.85 -30.33 4.90
N PHE A 147 -3.98 -31.62 4.60
CA PHE A 147 -3.23 -32.27 3.52
C PHE A 147 -3.68 -31.79 2.13
N ILE A 148 -4.97 -31.49 1.96
CA ILE A 148 -5.52 -30.99 0.68
C ILE A 148 -5.01 -29.57 0.40
N GLU A 149 -5.02 -28.72 1.44
CA GLU A 149 -4.48 -27.37 1.34
C GLU A 149 -2.98 -27.41 1.02
N PHE A 150 -2.23 -28.34 1.62
CA PHE A 150 -0.82 -28.57 1.33
C PHE A 150 -0.55 -29.08 -0.11
N GLU A 151 -1.32 -30.05 -0.62
CA GLU A 151 -1.16 -30.52 -2.00
C GLU A 151 -1.59 -29.47 -3.03
N ALA A 152 -2.68 -28.72 -2.78
CA ALA A 152 -3.14 -27.65 -3.68
C ALA A 152 -2.21 -26.43 -3.67
N THR A 153 -1.53 -26.13 -2.56
CA THR A 153 -0.49 -25.10 -2.51
C THR A 153 0.82 -25.57 -3.13
N THR A 154 1.17 -26.85 -2.97
CA THR A 154 2.33 -27.46 -3.64
C THR A 154 2.11 -27.57 -5.15
N ILE A 155 0.90 -27.95 -5.58
CA ILE A 155 0.47 -28.04 -6.98
C ILE A 155 -0.34 -26.80 -7.32
N ARG A 156 0.38 -25.74 -7.68
CA ARG A 156 -0.14 -24.40 -8.02
C ARG A 156 -1.47 -24.45 -8.78
N MET A 157 -2.59 -24.15 -8.10
CA MET A 157 -3.91 -24.02 -8.74
C MET A 157 -3.91 -22.91 -9.80
N THR A 158 -4.22 -23.21 -11.06
CA THR A 158 -4.11 -22.23 -12.17
C THR A 158 -5.44 -21.59 -12.58
N TRP A 159 -6.57 -21.95 -11.96
CA TRP A 159 -7.89 -21.42 -12.36
C TRP A 159 -8.00 -19.91 -12.23
N LEU A 160 -7.59 -19.33 -11.11
CA LEU A 160 -7.66 -17.88 -10.93
C LEU A 160 -6.72 -17.16 -11.91
N ASP A 161 -5.52 -17.71 -12.14
CA ASP A 161 -4.54 -17.21 -13.10
C ASP A 161 -5.12 -17.12 -14.53
N LYS A 162 -5.81 -18.18 -14.98
CA LYS A 162 -6.48 -18.23 -16.30
C LYS A 162 -7.53 -17.13 -16.42
N VAL A 163 -8.36 -16.96 -15.41
CA VAL A 163 -9.46 -15.98 -15.45
C VAL A 163 -8.93 -14.54 -15.40
N VAL A 164 -7.95 -14.25 -14.55
CA VAL A 164 -7.25 -12.95 -14.51
C VAL A 164 -6.53 -12.69 -15.83
N SER A 165 -6.00 -13.74 -16.47
CA SER A 165 -5.39 -13.65 -17.79
C SER A 165 -6.39 -13.24 -18.89
N ILE A 166 -7.69 -13.46 -18.68
CA ILE A 166 -8.77 -13.08 -19.61
C ILE A 166 -9.47 -11.77 -19.19
N ASP A 167 -9.11 -11.19 -18.04
CA ASP A 167 -9.71 -9.96 -17.49
C ASP A 167 -11.22 -10.08 -17.23
N ASN A 168 -11.69 -11.29 -16.87
CA ASN A 168 -13.11 -11.55 -16.62
C ASN A 168 -13.48 -11.35 -15.14
N ILE A 169 -13.88 -10.13 -14.79
CA ILE A 169 -14.24 -9.70 -13.42
C ILE A 169 -15.28 -10.63 -12.76
N ASN A 170 -16.32 -11.06 -13.50
CA ASN A 170 -17.38 -11.90 -12.94
C ASN A 170 -16.87 -13.27 -12.50
N TYR A 171 -16.01 -13.89 -13.30
CA TYR A 171 -15.40 -15.17 -12.93
C TYR A 171 -14.36 -15.01 -11.81
N ILE A 172 -13.61 -13.90 -11.78
CA ILE A 172 -12.69 -13.61 -10.67
C ILE A 172 -13.49 -13.51 -9.37
N HIS A 173 -14.60 -12.77 -9.39
CA HIS A 173 -15.48 -12.62 -8.23
C HIS A 173 -16.03 -13.98 -7.80
N LEU A 174 -16.52 -14.79 -8.75
CA LEU A 174 -17.01 -16.16 -8.49
C LEU A 174 -15.96 -17.07 -7.87
N VAL A 175 -14.73 -17.06 -8.36
CA VAL A 175 -13.66 -17.93 -7.83
C VAL A 175 -13.21 -17.44 -6.44
N CYS A 176 -13.08 -16.13 -6.25
CA CYS A 176 -12.66 -15.56 -4.97
C CYS A 176 -13.72 -15.71 -3.87
N GLN A 177 -15.02 -15.53 -4.16
CA GLN A 177 -16.10 -15.71 -3.17
C GLN A 177 -16.19 -17.18 -2.68
N MET A 178 -15.77 -18.14 -3.51
CA MET A 178 -15.70 -19.56 -3.16
C MET A 178 -14.49 -19.92 -2.28
N LYS A 179 -13.74 -18.93 -1.78
CA LYS A 179 -12.52 -19.02 -0.97
C LYS A 179 -11.36 -19.70 -1.70
N VAL A 180 -10.27 -18.97 -1.81
CA VAL A 180 -8.99 -19.42 -2.37
C VAL A 180 -7.87 -19.15 -1.37
N SER A 181 -6.84 -19.98 -1.39
CA SER A 181 -5.64 -19.77 -0.59
C SER A 181 -4.96 -18.43 -0.90
N GLN A 182 -4.34 -17.82 0.11
CA GLN A 182 -3.65 -16.53 -0.02
C GLN A 182 -2.58 -16.54 -1.12
N VAL A 183 -1.83 -17.65 -1.23
CA VAL A 183 -0.78 -17.82 -2.24
C VAL A 183 -1.32 -17.71 -3.67
N VAL A 184 -2.55 -18.20 -3.90
CA VAL A 184 -3.21 -18.08 -5.21
C VAL A 184 -3.67 -16.65 -5.43
N LEU A 185 -4.24 -15.97 -4.43
CA LEU A 185 -4.66 -14.56 -4.53
C LEU A 185 -3.49 -13.63 -4.85
N ASP A 186 -2.37 -13.80 -4.16
CA ASP A 186 -1.17 -12.97 -4.35
C ASP A 186 -0.59 -13.16 -5.75
N ARG A 187 -0.50 -14.41 -6.21
CA ARG A 187 -0.05 -14.71 -7.58
C ARG A 187 -1.01 -14.17 -8.64
N ALA A 188 -2.31 -14.24 -8.41
CA ALA A 188 -3.29 -13.65 -9.30
C ALA A 188 -3.13 -12.12 -9.36
N LEU A 189 -2.79 -11.48 -8.24
CA LEU A 189 -2.47 -10.05 -8.21
C LEU A 189 -1.22 -9.74 -9.04
N ASP A 190 -0.17 -10.55 -8.99
CA ASP A 190 1.03 -10.39 -9.84
C ASP A 190 0.69 -10.38 -11.34
N ILE A 191 -0.15 -11.31 -11.78
CA ILE A 191 -0.62 -11.37 -13.17
C ILE A 191 -1.42 -10.11 -13.50
N ALA A 192 -2.25 -9.64 -12.57
CA ALA A 192 -3.00 -8.40 -12.75
C ALA A 192 -2.06 -7.18 -12.82
N LEU A 193 -1.01 -7.11 -11.99
CA LEU A 193 0.00 -6.03 -11.96
C LEU A 193 0.77 -5.89 -13.27
N SER A 194 0.93 -6.99 -14.00
CA SER A 194 1.53 -7.02 -15.34
C SER A 194 0.61 -6.45 -16.44
N LYS A 195 -0.61 -6.04 -16.10
CA LYS A 195 -1.64 -5.54 -17.02
C LYS A 195 -2.20 -4.19 -16.56
N PRO A 196 -2.81 -3.40 -17.46
CA PRO A 196 -3.40 -2.11 -17.11
C PRO A 196 -4.79 -2.19 -16.45
N SER A 197 -5.27 -3.37 -16.02
CA SER A 197 -6.64 -3.54 -15.49
C SER A 197 -6.74 -3.23 -14.00
N LEU A 198 -7.00 -1.96 -13.66
CA LEU A 198 -7.28 -1.53 -12.27
C LEU A 198 -8.51 -2.21 -11.67
N GLY A 199 -9.51 -2.55 -12.49
CA GLY A 199 -10.74 -3.21 -12.03
C GLY A 199 -10.46 -4.58 -11.42
N VAL A 200 -9.61 -5.38 -12.05
CA VAL A 200 -9.21 -6.69 -11.54
C VAL A 200 -8.32 -6.57 -10.30
N MET A 201 -7.35 -5.66 -10.32
CA MET A 201 -6.51 -5.39 -9.14
C MET A 201 -7.40 -5.01 -7.94
N LYS A 202 -8.37 -4.12 -8.14
CA LYS A 202 -9.29 -3.69 -7.09
C LYS A 202 -10.07 -4.87 -6.52
N LEU A 203 -10.60 -5.73 -7.38
CA LEU A 203 -11.35 -6.90 -6.95
C LEU A 203 -10.47 -7.85 -6.12
N LEU A 204 -9.28 -8.19 -6.61
CA LEU A 204 -8.35 -9.07 -5.88
C LEU A 204 -7.95 -8.48 -4.52
N LEU A 205 -7.67 -7.17 -4.47
CA LEU A 205 -7.36 -6.46 -3.23
C LEU A 205 -8.54 -6.42 -2.27
N THR A 206 -9.80 -6.32 -2.75
CA THR A 206 -10.98 -6.41 -1.88
C THR A 206 -11.13 -7.79 -1.22
N PHE A 207 -10.64 -8.85 -1.85
CA PHE A 207 -10.57 -10.20 -1.27
C PHE A 207 -9.32 -10.43 -0.41
N GLY A 208 -8.44 -9.44 -0.26
CA GLY A 208 -7.29 -9.51 0.63
C GLY A 208 -5.98 -9.96 -0.02
N ALA A 209 -5.85 -9.86 -1.35
CA ALA A 209 -4.56 -10.08 -2.01
C ALA A 209 -3.47 -9.15 -1.45
N VAL A 210 -2.26 -9.68 -1.28
CA VAL A 210 -1.09 -8.99 -0.73
C VAL A 210 -0.09 -8.71 -1.84
N ALA A 211 0.27 -7.44 -2.00
CA ALA A 211 1.20 -6.95 -3.00
C ALA A 211 2.65 -6.89 -2.50
N SER A 212 2.90 -7.15 -1.21
CA SER A 212 4.20 -6.92 -0.55
C SER A 212 5.39 -7.61 -1.23
N SER A 213 5.17 -8.74 -1.90
CA SER A 213 6.23 -9.49 -2.60
C SER A 213 6.61 -8.91 -3.97
N TYR A 214 5.87 -7.92 -4.50
CA TYR A 214 5.99 -7.42 -5.87
C TYR A 214 6.53 -5.99 -5.94
N VAL A 215 7.48 -5.66 -5.06
CA VAL A 215 8.06 -4.30 -4.91
C VAL A 215 8.61 -3.75 -6.22
N GLU A 216 9.25 -4.60 -7.04
CA GLU A 216 9.82 -4.17 -8.32
C GLU A 216 8.74 -3.72 -9.31
N THR A 217 7.66 -4.49 -9.43
CA THR A 217 6.52 -4.14 -10.29
C THR A 217 5.81 -2.88 -9.78
N ILE A 218 5.66 -2.75 -8.46
CA ILE A 218 5.08 -1.56 -7.83
C ILE A 218 5.95 -0.32 -8.09
N ASP A 219 7.27 -0.45 -7.99
CA ASP A 219 8.21 0.64 -8.29
C ASP A 219 8.08 1.10 -9.75
N ILE A 220 7.82 0.20 -10.71
CA ILE A 220 7.52 0.59 -12.11
C ILE A 220 6.26 1.47 -12.19
N HIS A 221 5.20 1.14 -11.45
CA HIS A 221 3.98 1.96 -11.41
C HIS A 221 4.20 3.32 -10.72
N ILE A 222 5.02 3.37 -9.66
CA ILE A 222 5.40 4.62 -8.98
C ILE A 222 6.20 5.51 -9.94
N GLN A 223 7.15 4.94 -10.68
CA GLN A 223 7.93 5.64 -11.71
C GLN A 223 7.05 6.23 -12.81
N ALA A 224 6.06 5.46 -13.25
CA ALA A 224 5.07 5.89 -14.23
C ALA A 224 4.09 6.94 -13.68
N ARG A 225 4.20 7.31 -12.39
CA ARG A 225 3.30 8.25 -11.69
C ARG A 225 1.84 7.81 -11.75
N ASN A 226 1.59 6.51 -11.70
CA ASN A 226 0.24 5.94 -11.71
C ASN A 226 -0.42 6.15 -10.34
N MET A 227 -0.94 7.35 -10.10
CA MET A 227 -1.55 7.72 -8.82
C MET A 227 -2.81 6.92 -8.51
N GLU A 228 -3.60 6.54 -9.51
CA GLU A 228 -4.81 5.72 -9.34
C GLU A 228 -4.47 4.34 -8.74
N PHE A 229 -3.38 3.73 -9.20
CA PHE A 229 -2.87 2.49 -8.65
C PHE A 229 -2.38 2.64 -7.20
N ILE A 230 -1.69 3.73 -6.89
CA ILE A 230 -1.18 4.01 -5.54
C ILE A 230 -2.35 4.26 -4.58
N GLU A 231 -3.36 5.02 -5.00
CA GLU A 231 -4.60 5.23 -4.26
C GLU A 231 -5.30 3.90 -3.97
N LEU A 232 -5.34 3.01 -4.96
CA LEU A 232 -5.94 1.69 -4.81
C LEU A 232 -5.20 0.84 -3.76
N LEU A 233 -3.88 0.78 -3.80
CA LEU A 233 -3.07 0.05 -2.82
C LEU A 233 -3.22 0.64 -1.40
N LEU A 234 -3.24 1.96 -1.26
CA LEU A 234 -3.44 2.63 0.02
C LEU A 234 -4.87 2.45 0.56
N SER A 235 -5.84 2.29 -0.33
CA SER A 235 -7.22 1.93 0.02
C SER A 235 -7.34 0.48 0.54
N ALA A 236 -6.36 -0.37 0.23
CA ALA A 236 -6.25 -1.76 0.69
C ALA A 236 -5.15 -1.90 1.76
N PRO A 237 -5.39 -1.52 3.02
CA PRO A 237 -4.29 -1.33 3.96
C PRO A 237 -3.51 -2.59 4.33
N ASN A 238 -4.07 -3.78 4.13
CA ASN A 238 -3.40 -5.04 4.39
C ASN A 238 -2.60 -5.55 3.19
N SER A 239 -2.72 -4.90 2.03
CA SER A 239 -2.06 -5.32 0.80
C SER A 239 -0.54 -5.13 0.83
N MET A 240 -0.06 -4.13 1.57
CA MET A 240 1.36 -3.79 1.66
C MET A 240 1.75 -3.47 3.10
N GLY A 241 2.81 -4.14 3.56
CA GLY A 241 3.44 -3.87 4.85
C GLY A 241 4.14 -2.50 4.89
N VAL A 242 4.43 -2.03 6.12
CA VAL A 242 5.14 -0.77 6.35
C VAL A 242 6.54 -0.81 5.72
N ASP A 243 7.28 -1.90 5.95
CA ASP A 243 8.64 -2.10 5.42
C ASP A 243 8.67 -2.06 3.88
N THR A 244 7.61 -2.57 3.23
CA THR A 244 7.48 -2.56 1.78
C THR A 244 7.27 -1.14 1.25
N TRP A 245 6.43 -0.35 1.93
CA TRP A 245 6.24 1.07 1.59
C TRP A 245 7.51 1.89 1.86
N GLU A 246 8.23 1.60 2.95
CA GLU A 246 9.51 2.23 3.26
C GLU A 246 10.55 1.95 2.17
N GLU A 247 10.63 0.71 1.69
CA GLU A 247 11.51 0.34 0.57
C GLU A 247 11.14 1.09 -0.73
N CYS A 248 9.85 1.20 -1.05
CA CYS A 248 9.39 1.99 -2.21
C CYS A 248 9.79 3.47 -2.07
N LEU A 249 9.60 4.05 -0.88
CA LEU A 249 9.98 5.42 -0.59
C LEU A 249 11.50 5.63 -0.67
N ARG A 250 12.29 4.69 -0.16
CA ARG A 250 13.75 4.71 -0.23
C ARG A 250 14.24 4.68 -1.68
N ARG A 251 13.63 3.84 -2.54
CA ARG A 251 13.94 3.79 -3.98
C ARG A 251 13.64 5.12 -4.67
N GLU A 252 12.51 5.74 -4.36
CA GLU A 252 12.14 7.04 -4.93
C GLU A 252 13.09 8.17 -4.49
N ILE A 253 13.52 8.19 -3.23
CA ILE A 253 14.52 9.14 -2.73
C ILE A 253 15.88 8.93 -3.40
N LEU A 254 16.31 7.68 -3.55
CA LEU A 254 17.57 7.35 -4.22
C LEU A 254 17.55 7.82 -5.69
N ARG A 255 16.43 7.61 -6.39
CA ARG A 255 16.22 8.10 -7.76
C ARG A 255 16.32 9.62 -7.83
N ALA A 256 15.67 10.33 -6.90
CA ALA A 256 15.75 11.77 -6.82
C ALA A 256 17.19 12.27 -6.55
N THR A 257 17.93 11.53 -5.71
CA THR A 257 19.34 11.84 -5.41
C THR A 257 20.24 11.67 -6.63
N ASN A 258 19.93 10.70 -7.50
CA ASN A 258 20.66 10.40 -8.73
C ASN A 258 20.24 11.30 -9.93
N GLY A 259 19.63 12.46 -9.67
CA GLY A 259 19.26 13.43 -10.70
C GLY A 259 17.80 13.35 -11.18
N GLY A 260 16.99 12.44 -10.62
CA GLY A 260 15.55 12.43 -10.82
C GLY A 260 14.82 13.52 -10.02
N THR A 261 13.51 13.66 -10.25
CA THR A 261 12.64 14.50 -9.41
C THR A 261 11.78 13.62 -8.51
N ILE A 262 11.79 13.88 -7.20
CA ILE A 262 10.89 13.20 -6.25
C ILE A 262 9.43 13.50 -6.60
N SER A 263 8.59 12.47 -6.64
CA SER A 263 7.15 12.60 -6.83
C SER A 263 6.48 13.16 -5.57
N VAL A 264 6.19 14.46 -5.58
CA VAL A 264 5.51 15.16 -4.46
C VAL A 264 4.11 14.58 -4.23
N SER A 265 3.37 14.25 -5.29
CA SER A 265 2.03 13.66 -5.20
C SER A 265 2.05 12.28 -4.54
N PHE A 266 3.05 11.45 -4.88
CA PHE A 266 3.25 10.13 -4.25
C PHE A 266 3.53 10.28 -2.76
N LEU A 267 4.52 11.12 -2.40
CA LEU A 267 4.90 11.34 -1.01
C LEU A 267 3.72 11.88 -0.18
N LEU A 268 3.00 12.87 -0.72
CA LEU A 268 1.84 13.47 -0.08
C LEU A 268 0.74 12.43 0.19
N LEU A 269 0.37 11.66 -0.83
CA LEU A 269 -0.67 10.64 -0.71
C LEU A 269 -0.26 9.52 0.26
N LEU A 270 1.00 9.07 0.18
CA LEU A 270 1.54 8.02 1.04
C LEU A 270 1.52 8.44 2.51
N LEU A 271 2.15 9.56 2.86
CA LEU A 271 2.27 9.99 4.25
C LEU A 271 0.93 10.41 4.86
N ALA A 272 -0.01 10.93 4.06
CA ALA A 272 -1.36 11.20 4.53
C ALA A 272 -2.13 9.95 4.98
N ASN A 273 -1.81 8.79 4.42
CA ASN A 273 -2.49 7.52 4.72
C ASN A 273 -1.63 6.54 5.56
N ARG A 274 -0.32 6.82 5.70
CA ARG A 274 0.69 6.01 6.38
C ARG A 274 1.65 6.87 7.20
N LEU A 275 1.15 7.40 8.30
CA LEU A 275 1.90 8.27 9.20
C LEU A 275 3.11 7.56 9.85
N GLU A 276 3.08 6.23 9.93
CA GLU A 276 4.16 5.40 10.47
C GLU A 276 5.46 5.52 9.66
N LEU A 277 5.37 5.91 8.39
CA LEU A 277 6.53 6.06 7.49
C LEU A 277 7.29 7.38 7.70
N VAL A 278 6.73 8.32 8.45
CA VAL A 278 7.42 9.56 8.79
C VAL A 278 8.57 9.23 9.73
N SER A 279 9.79 9.62 9.36
CA SER A 279 10.99 9.30 10.13
C SER A 279 12.05 10.41 10.07
N PRO A 280 12.99 10.46 11.04
CA PRO A 280 14.10 11.41 10.98
C PRO A 280 14.98 11.24 9.74
N SER A 281 15.21 10.00 9.29
CA SER A 281 15.97 9.70 8.08
C SER A 281 15.28 10.23 6.82
N LEU A 282 13.94 10.12 6.76
CA LEU A 282 13.14 10.69 5.68
C LEU A 282 13.25 12.21 5.65
N LEU A 283 13.14 12.89 6.80
CA LEU A 283 13.29 14.35 6.87
C LEU A 283 14.66 14.79 6.36
N LEU A 284 15.74 14.20 6.87
CA LEU A 284 17.10 14.52 6.43
C LEU A 284 17.29 14.26 4.92
N SER A 285 16.67 13.21 4.38
CA SER A 285 16.73 12.91 2.95
C SER A 285 16.05 14.00 2.13
N THR A 286 14.86 14.47 2.53
CA THR A 286 14.18 15.58 1.82
C THR A 286 14.95 16.90 1.89
N LEU A 287 15.61 17.17 3.02
CA LEU A 287 16.51 18.32 3.17
C LEU A 287 17.74 18.20 2.24
N ARG A 288 18.37 17.03 2.14
CA ARG A 288 19.50 16.83 1.21
C ARG A 288 19.10 17.03 -0.26
N LEU A 289 17.85 16.71 -0.60
CA LEU A 289 17.30 16.95 -1.94
C LEU A 289 16.94 18.42 -2.20
N GLU A 290 17.06 19.31 -1.21
CA GLU A 290 16.59 20.71 -1.25
C GLU A 290 15.14 20.86 -1.72
N ASN A 291 14.29 19.85 -1.48
CA ASN A 291 12.92 19.85 -1.95
C ASN A 291 11.96 20.38 -0.87
N HIS A 292 11.64 21.67 -0.97
CA HIS A 292 10.79 22.39 0.00
C HIS A 292 9.43 21.73 0.19
N GLN A 293 8.81 21.26 -0.89
CA GLN A 293 7.50 20.61 -0.83
C GLN A 293 7.58 19.28 -0.09
N ALA A 294 8.58 18.44 -0.40
CA ALA A 294 8.77 17.16 0.26
C ALA A 294 9.05 17.32 1.76
N THR A 295 9.92 18.28 2.13
CA THR A 295 10.20 18.59 3.54
C THR A 295 8.96 19.07 4.29
N ALA A 296 8.17 19.96 3.68
CA ALA A 296 6.92 20.42 4.26
C ALA A 296 5.91 19.27 4.47
N ILE A 297 5.80 18.32 3.53
CA ILE A 297 4.93 17.14 3.69
C ILE A 297 5.38 16.29 4.88
N VAL A 298 6.67 15.97 4.99
CA VAL A 298 7.20 15.14 6.09
C VAL A 298 6.94 15.79 7.44
N MET A 299 7.14 17.11 7.54
CA MET A 299 6.83 17.87 8.76
C MET A 299 5.33 17.93 9.05
N ALA A 300 4.50 18.16 8.02
CA ALA A 300 3.04 18.26 8.14
C ALA A 300 2.44 16.99 8.77
N TYR A 301 2.93 15.81 8.35
CA TYR A 301 2.42 14.52 8.80
C TYR A 301 3.20 13.91 9.97
N SER A 302 4.11 14.67 10.58
CA SER A 302 4.77 14.23 11.81
C SER A 302 3.79 14.17 12.99
N ARG A 303 3.80 13.06 13.75
CA ARG A 303 2.93 12.90 14.93
C ARG A 303 3.32 13.85 16.07
N SER A 304 4.58 14.23 16.12
CA SER A 304 5.15 15.14 17.11
C SER A 304 6.42 15.77 16.58
N THR A 305 6.60 17.07 16.83
CA THR A 305 7.86 17.79 16.60
C THR A 305 9.03 17.15 17.35
N GLN A 306 8.75 16.52 18.50
CA GLN A 306 9.75 15.77 19.29
C GLN A 306 10.41 14.63 18.52
N MET A 307 9.75 14.09 17.49
CA MET A 307 10.31 13.02 16.66
C MET A 307 11.63 13.40 16.02
N PHE A 308 11.82 14.69 15.71
CA PHE A 308 13.00 15.17 14.98
C PHE A 308 14.06 15.82 15.88
N PHE A 309 13.87 15.83 17.20
CA PHE A 309 14.82 16.50 18.12
C PHE A 309 16.26 15.99 17.97
N ASN A 310 16.44 14.68 17.80
CA ASN A 310 17.78 14.09 17.70
C ASN A 310 18.53 14.47 16.41
N ILE A 311 17.84 15.00 15.40
CA ILE A 311 18.43 15.38 14.12
C ILE A 311 18.47 16.90 13.90
N ARG A 312 18.06 17.70 14.90
CA ARG A 312 17.95 19.17 14.77
C ARG A 312 19.25 19.85 14.34
N HIS A 313 20.39 19.46 14.92
CA HIS A 313 21.70 19.99 14.56
C HIS A 313 22.08 19.64 13.12
N GLN A 314 21.82 18.40 12.68
CA GLN A 314 22.11 17.95 11.31
C GLN A 314 21.20 18.66 10.30
N ALA A 315 19.92 18.82 10.63
CA ALA A 315 18.96 19.55 9.80
C ALA A 315 19.36 21.03 9.65
N PHE A 316 19.77 21.68 10.75
CA PHE A 316 20.26 23.04 10.73
C PHE A 316 21.50 23.20 9.85
N GLU A 317 22.51 22.33 10.05
CA GLU A 317 23.75 22.33 9.28
C GLU A 317 23.49 22.17 7.78
N LEU A 318 22.60 21.26 7.37
CA LEU A 318 22.23 21.07 5.97
C LEU A 318 21.64 22.35 5.37
N VAL A 319 20.69 23.00 6.04
CA VAL A 319 20.03 24.22 5.54
C VAL A 319 21.01 25.40 5.52
N SER A 320 21.90 25.51 6.50
CA SER A 320 22.97 26.51 6.50
C SER A 320 23.87 26.41 5.27
N CYS A 321 24.07 25.21 4.71
CA CYS A 321 24.91 24.98 3.53
C CYS A 321 24.24 25.33 2.19
N TYR A 322 22.93 25.61 2.15
CA TYR A 322 22.27 25.93 0.87
C TYR A 322 22.78 27.24 0.28
N GLN A 323 22.99 27.28 -1.03
CA GLN A 323 23.55 28.47 -1.70
C GLN A 323 22.55 29.63 -1.84
N SER A 324 21.26 29.34 -1.96
CA SER A 324 20.24 30.35 -2.19
C SER A 324 19.66 30.88 -0.88
N ASN A 325 19.86 32.18 -0.59
CA ASN A 325 19.27 32.83 0.60
C ASN A 325 17.74 32.69 0.66
N ASN A 326 17.04 32.72 -0.48
CA ASN A 326 15.60 32.51 -0.51
C ASN A 326 15.21 31.09 -0.07
N LYS A 327 15.91 30.07 -0.58
CA LYS A 327 15.69 28.68 -0.14
C LYS A 327 16.02 28.53 1.33
N ARG A 328 17.22 28.95 1.77
CA ARG A 328 17.65 28.90 3.18
C ARG A 328 16.56 29.44 4.11
N ARG A 329 16.05 30.64 3.82
CA ARG A 329 14.98 31.26 4.62
C ARG A 329 13.70 30.43 4.65
N ALA A 330 13.26 29.90 3.51
CA ALA A 330 12.05 29.08 3.44
C ALA A 330 12.19 27.81 4.32
N PHE A 331 13.35 27.16 4.27
CA PHE A 331 13.64 25.98 5.08
C PHE A 331 13.85 26.30 6.57
N PHE A 332 14.52 27.41 6.91
CA PHE A 332 14.63 27.84 8.30
C PHE A 332 13.27 28.19 8.91
N SER A 333 12.33 28.75 8.13
CA SER A 333 10.95 28.89 8.59
C SER A 333 10.35 27.55 8.96
N LEU A 334 10.40 26.57 8.05
CA LEU A 334 9.89 25.23 8.34
C LEU A 334 10.53 24.61 9.59
N LEU A 335 11.86 24.72 9.76
CA LEU A 335 12.56 24.21 10.95
C LEU A 335 12.14 24.93 12.23
N SER A 336 12.05 26.27 12.20
CA SER A 336 11.65 27.08 13.35
C SER A 336 10.22 26.77 13.77
N ASP A 337 9.32 26.60 12.82
CA ASP A 337 7.90 26.29 13.07
C ASP A 337 7.71 24.87 13.65
N CYS A 338 8.70 23.98 13.48
CA CYS A 338 8.78 22.68 14.14
C CYS A 338 9.62 22.67 15.44
N GLU A 339 10.07 23.83 15.95
CA GLU A 339 10.96 23.93 17.11
C GLU A 339 12.29 23.16 16.92
N LEU A 340 12.78 23.06 15.68
CA LEU A 340 14.04 22.38 15.32
C LEU A 340 15.24 23.33 15.21
N VAL A 341 15.03 24.62 15.49
CA VAL A 341 16.13 25.58 15.61
C VAL A 341 16.54 25.65 17.09
N GLU A 342 17.78 25.24 17.38
CA GLU A 342 18.37 25.36 18.71
C GLU A 342 19.49 26.40 18.72
N ASP A 343 19.73 27.00 19.89
CA ASP A 343 20.90 27.82 20.09
C ASP A 343 22.17 26.95 20.06
N SER A 344 23.01 27.16 19.06
CA SER A 344 24.26 26.43 18.82
C SER A 344 25.30 27.37 18.22
N LEU A 345 26.58 26.98 18.25
CA LEU A 345 27.64 27.77 17.62
C LEU A 345 27.37 28.02 16.13
N LEU A 346 26.81 27.03 15.42
CA LEU A 346 26.41 27.18 14.02
C LEU A 346 25.27 28.17 13.86
N ALA A 347 24.23 28.11 14.71
CA ALA A 347 23.12 29.05 14.65
C ALA A 347 23.55 30.49 14.96
N ARG A 348 24.45 30.69 15.93
CA ARG A 348 25.01 32.00 16.27
C ARG A 348 25.85 32.56 15.13
N LYS A 349 26.68 31.72 14.49
CA LYS A 349 27.42 32.07 13.28
C LYS A 349 26.46 32.47 12.14
N GLU A 350 25.39 31.72 11.95
CA GLU A 350 24.37 32.00 10.93
C GLU A 350 23.68 33.36 11.17
N VAL A 351 23.34 33.69 12.42
CA VAL A 351 22.81 35.01 12.80
C VAL A 351 23.83 36.11 12.48
N PHE A 352 25.10 35.93 12.87
CA PHE A 352 26.15 36.91 12.63
C PHE A 352 26.38 37.19 11.15
N GLU A 353 26.45 36.14 10.32
CA GLU A 353 26.57 36.29 8.86
C GLU A 353 25.30 36.90 8.24
N GLY A 354 24.12 36.55 8.75
CA GLY A 354 22.86 37.19 8.37
C GLY A 354 22.83 38.69 8.69
N VAL A 355 23.40 39.10 9.82
CA VAL A 355 23.56 40.52 10.19
C VAL A 355 24.50 41.25 9.24
N LYS A 356 25.66 40.66 8.91
CA LYS A 356 26.60 41.24 7.93
C LYS A 356 25.97 41.39 6.54
N ALA A 357 25.22 40.39 6.11
CA ALA A 357 24.51 40.40 4.83
C ALA A 357 23.22 41.25 4.85
N ARG A 358 22.85 41.78 6.03
CA ARG A 358 21.61 42.53 6.26
C ARG A 358 20.33 41.74 5.88
N ASP A 359 20.33 40.42 6.08
CA ASP A 359 19.16 39.56 5.86
C ASP A 359 18.20 39.61 7.05
N ILE A 360 17.49 40.74 7.16
CA ILE A 360 16.54 41.04 8.25
C ILE A 360 15.54 39.90 8.51
N PRO A 361 14.88 39.30 7.50
CA PRO A 361 13.95 38.19 7.74
C PRO A 361 14.59 36.97 8.39
N LEU A 362 15.80 36.58 7.95
CA LEU A 362 16.50 35.43 8.52
C LEU A 362 16.91 35.68 9.96
N VAL A 363 17.52 36.83 10.23
CA VAL A 363 17.94 37.21 11.59
C VAL A 363 16.74 37.25 12.53
N LYS A 364 15.64 37.87 12.11
CA LYS A 364 14.41 37.93 12.91
C LYS A 364 13.86 36.54 13.25
N LEU A 365 13.96 35.60 12.32
CA LEU A 365 13.50 34.23 12.49
C LEU A 365 14.36 33.47 13.51
N LEU A 366 15.68 33.47 13.34
CA LEU A 366 16.61 32.77 14.23
C LEU A 366 16.61 33.38 15.65
N VAL A 367 16.57 34.71 15.75
CA VAL A 367 16.44 35.42 17.02
C VAL A 367 15.11 35.08 17.70
N GLY A 368 14.01 35.03 16.94
CA GLY A 368 12.70 34.63 17.44
C GLY A 368 12.65 33.18 17.92
N ALA A 369 13.49 32.30 17.36
CA ALA A 369 13.68 30.93 17.80
C ALA A 369 14.59 30.80 19.06
N GLY A 370 15.10 31.92 19.59
CA GLY A 370 15.86 31.96 20.84
C GLY A 370 17.37 31.84 20.69
N VAL A 371 17.93 31.97 19.47
CA VAL A 371 19.38 31.95 19.23
C VAL A 371 20.06 33.14 19.92
N THR A 372 21.18 32.87 20.60
CA THR A 372 21.94 33.88 21.35
C THR A 372 22.66 34.85 20.41
N VAL A 373 22.68 36.15 20.74
CA VAL A 373 23.17 37.21 19.82
C VAL A 373 24.48 37.89 20.24
N ASP A 374 24.97 37.65 21.45
CA ASP A 374 26.11 38.33 22.08
C ASP A 374 27.32 37.41 22.35
N GLU A 375 27.36 36.23 21.73
CA GLU A 375 28.47 35.28 21.87
C GLU A 375 29.80 35.89 21.38
N PRO A 376 30.89 35.85 22.17
CA PRO A 376 32.15 36.55 21.82
C PRO A 376 32.72 36.21 20.45
N SER A 377 32.62 34.94 20.02
CA SER A 377 33.15 34.49 18.72
C SER A 377 32.34 35.00 17.53
N TYR A 378 31.07 35.36 17.74
CA TYR A 378 30.11 35.74 16.70
C TYR A 378 29.16 36.84 17.23
N ASN A 379 29.72 37.93 17.75
CA ASN A 379 28.93 38.97 18.43
C ASN A 379 28.15 39.83 17.41
N ALA A 380 26.95 39.37 17.08
CA ALA A 380 26.04 39.99 16.12
C ALA A 380 25.56 41.37 16.59
N LEU A 381 25.32 41.53 17.90
CA LEU A 381 24.88 42.80 18.47
C LEU A 381 26.00 43.87 18.40
N GLN A 382 27.22 43.53 18.79
CA GLN A 382 28.37 44.44 18.72
C GLN A 382 28.64 44.87 17.27
N TRP A 383 28.55 43.94 16.31
CA TRP A 383 28.68 44.27 14.91
C TRP A 383 27.61 45.26 14.44
N ALA A 384 26.33 45.00 14.72
CA ALA A 384 25.24 45.90 14.33
C ALA A 384 25.40 47.32 14.95
N VAL A 385 25.86 47.41 16.20
CA VAL A 385 26.19 48.69 16.87
C VAL A 385 27.34 49.39 16.15
N SER A 386 28.41 48.68 15.78
CA SER A 386 29.55 49.26 15.05
C SER A 386 29.17 49.85 13.69
N GLN A 387 28.15 49.29 13.05
CA GLN A 387 27.63 49.74 11.76
C GLN A 387 26.50 50.77 11.89
N MET A 388 26.08 51.11 13.10
CA MET A 388 24.91 51.95 13.39
C MET A 388 23.63 51.45 12.67
N ASP A 389 23.46 50.14 12.50
CA ASP A 389 22.24 49.56 11.89
C ASP A 389 21.13 49.44 12.94
N PHE A 390 20.42 50.54 13.17
CA PHE A 390 19.35 50.64 14.18
C PHE A 390 18.21 49.64 13.98
N GLU A 391 17.90 49.26 12.75
CA GLU A 391 16.87 48.27 12.45
C GLU A 391 17.31 46.89 12.93
N MET A 392 18.56 46.50 12.63
CA MET A 392 19.12 45.25 13.08
C MET A 392 19.30 45.20 14.59
N ILE A 393 19.77 46.30 15.21
CA ILE A 393 19.88 46.42 16.67
C ILE A 393 18.51 46.17 17.34
N LYS A 394 17.43 46.74 16.80
CA LYS A 394 16.07 46.55 17.33
C LYS A 394 15.60 45.10 17.26
N ILE A 395 16.03 44.34 16.25
CA ILE A 395 15.74 42.92 16.11
C ILE A 395 16.55 42.12 17.12
N LEU A 396 17.86 42.31 17.16
CA LEU A 396 18.78 41.59 18.04
C LEU A 396 18.51 41.85 19.53
N ALA A 397 18.08 43.07 19.88
CA ALA A 397 17.71 43.43 21.26
C ALA A 397 16.49 42.64 21.80
N ARG A 398 15.75 41.93 20.92
CA ARG A 398 14.67 41.02 21.31
C ARG A 398 15.14 39.58 21.52
N GLY A 399 16.39 39.29 21.19
CA GLY A 399 16.98 37.96 21.30
C GLY A 399 17.48 37.61 22.69
N THR A 400 17.90 36.36 22.83
CA THR A 400 18.57 35.88 24.03
C THR A 400 19.94 36.54 24.12
N ILE A 401 20.19 37.25 25.21
CA ILE A 401 21.49 37.83 25.56
C ILE A 401 22.03 36.94 26.68
N ALA A 402 23.16 36.29 26.48
CA ALA A 402 23.77 35.39 27.46
C ALA A 402 24.13 36.12 28.78
N CYS A 403 24.28 37.45 28.71
CA CYS A 403 24.48 38.40 29.81
C CYS A 403 25.81 38.30 30.56
N PHE A 404 26.57 39.38 30.40
CA PHE A 404 27.63 40.02 31.20
C PHE A 404 28.53 39.17 32.13
N PRO A 405 29.87 39.27 31.97
CA PRO A 405 30.76 38.88 33.07
C PRO A 405 30.47 39.77 34.28
N ASN A 406 30.26 39.16 35.44
CA ASN A 406 30.27 39.82 36.75
C ASN A 406 31.67 40.45 36.97
N HIS A 407 31.93 41.62 36.40
CA HIS A 407 32.88 42.55 36.99
C HIS A 407 32.15 43.31 38.09
N ALA A 408 31.92 42.60 39.21
CA ALA A 408 31.73 43.25 40.48
C ALA A 408 33.00 44.07 40.74
N LEU A 409 32.83 45.38 40.69
CA LEU A 409 33.73 46.40 41.20
C LEU A 409 34.34 45.91 42.52
N ALA A 410 35.62 45.58 42.51
CA ALA A 410 36.42 45.61 43.72
C ALA A 410 36.74 47.08 43.99
N PRO A 411 36.26 47.68 45.09
CA PRO A 411 36.83 48.94 45.55
C PRO A 411 38.15 48.62 46.26
N THR A 412 39.26 49.03 45.67
CA THR A 412 40.43 49.49 46.45
C THR A 412 40.16 50.96 46.80
N PRO A 413 40.51 51.44 48.01
CA PRO A 413 41.79 51.22 48.70
C PRO A 413 41.72 50.44 50.01
#